data_AF-A0A0N4XD63-F1
#
_entry.id   AF-A0A0N4XD63-F1
#
_cell.length_a   1.000
_cell.length_b   1.000
_cell.length_c   1.000
_cell.angle_alpha   90.00
_cell.angle_beta   90.00
_cell.angle_gamma   90.00
#
_symmetry.space_group_name_H-M   'P 1'
#
loop_
_entity.id
_entity.type
_entity.pdbx_description
1 polymer ?
#
loop_
_entity_poly.entity_id
_entity_poly.type
_entity_poly.pdbx_seq_one_letter_code
_entity_poly.pdbx_strand_id
1 'polypeptide(L)'
;MSAFRLNFSVKCMLLCVVYSGFLIQQYPLVEILWPLAKQPLRERKIRRAYIIALEYVFRFSIVFVALGISWLIPNLDEIIPLIGVSAGMLLALVWPALLEMVVFLQEWTANFRTAKLLLYVGLDCFYIVLGVFFVVTGLQANIRNLINGETS
;
A
#
# COMPACT_ATOMS: atom_id res chain seq x y z
N MET A 1 -29.95 14.10 -25.17
CA MET A 1 -28.88 13.80 -26.15
C MET A 1 -27.48 14.13 -25.62
N SER A 2 -27.14 15.41 -25.41
CA SER A 2 -25.74 15.85 -25.17
C SER A 2 -25.06 15.25 -23.94
N ALA A 3 -25.77 15.13 -22.81
CA ALA A 3 -25.23 14.56 -21.57
C ALA A 3 -24.72 13.12 -21.72
N PHE A 4 -25.31 12.31 -22.60
CA PHE A 4 -24.86 10.95 -22.88
C PHE A 4 -23.48 10.93 -23.55
N ARG A 5 -23.26 11.81 -24.54
CA ARG A 5 -21.98 11.94 -25.24
C ARG A 5 -20.86 12.40 -24.30
N LEU A 6 -21.19 13.30 -23.37
CA LEU A 6 -20.24 13.81 -22.39
C LEU A 6 -19.83 12.73 -21.37
N ASN A 7 -20.80 11.99 -20.82
CA ASN A 7 -20.55 10.84 -19.93
C ASN A 7 -19.72 9.75 -20.61
N PHE A 8 -20.01 9.43 -21.87
CA PHE A 8 -19.22 8.47 -22.64
C PHE A 8 -17.77 8.93 -22.81
N SER A 9 -17.55 10.20 -23.19
CA SER A 9 -16.22 10.79 -23.34
C SER A 9 -15.42 10.74 -22.03
N VAL A 10 -16.03 11.12 -20.90
CA VAL A 10 -15.39 11.06 -19.57
C VAL A 10 -15.03 9.62 -19.18
N LYS A 11 -15.90 8.64 -19.43
CA LYS A 11 -15.60 7.22 -19.18
C LYS A 11 -14.44 6.70 -20.05
N CYS A 12 -14.39 7.07 -21.33
CA CYS A 12 -13.26 6.73 -22.20
C CYS A 12 -11.94 7.38 -21.73
N MET A 13 -11.96 8.66 -21.34
CA MET A 13 -10.78 9.36 -20.81
C MET A 13 -10.28 8.71 -19.52
N LEU A 14 -11.17 8.42 -18.58
CA LEU A 14 -10.85 7.75 -17.32
C LEU A 14 -10.24 6.36 -17.56
N LEU A 15 -10.82 5.56 -18.47
CA LEU A 15 -10.32 4.23 -18.82
C LEU A 15 -8.92 4.30 -19.41
N CYS A 16 -8.66 5.23 -20.34
CA CYS A 16 -7.31 5.43 -20.92
C CYS A 16 -6.27 5.84 -19.85
N VAL A 17 -6.65 6.71 -18.91
CA VAL A 17 -5.77 7.14 -17.81
C VAL A 17 -5.49 6.00 -16.84
N VAL A 18 -6.52 5.26 -16.40
CA VAL A 18 -6.36 4.12 -15.47
C VAL A 18 -5.55 2.98 -16.10
N TYR A 19 -5.80 2.65 -17.36
CA TYR A 19 -5.03 1.63 -18.09
C TYR A 19 -3.55 2.00 -18.20
N SER A 20 -3.25 3.25 -18.59
CA SER A 20 -1.87 3.75 -18.71
C SER A 20 -1.18 3.84 -17.34
N GLY A 21 -1.90 4.31 -16.32
CA GLY A 21 -1.42 4.38 -14.94
C GLY A 21 -1.08 3.03 -14.36
N PHE A 22 -1.93 2.01 -14.55
CA PHE A 22 -1.69 0.65 -14.08
C PHE A 22 -0.43 0.02 -14.72
N LEU A 23 -0.23 0.21 -16.02
CA LEU A 23 0.98 -0.25 -16.72
C LEU A 23 2.27 0.38 -16.15
N ILE A 24 2.22 1.67 -15.80
CA ILE A 24 3.36 2.39 -15.20
C ILE A 24 3.57 1.93 -13.73
N GLN A 25 2.51 1.86 -12.93
CA GLN A 25 2.58 1.46 -11.51
C GLN A 25 3.06 0.02 -11.32
N GLN A 26 2.79 -0.88 -12.27
CA GLN A 26 3.30 -2.24 -12.23
C GLN A 26 4.83 -2.32 -12.27
N TYR A 27 5.52 -1.38 -12.93
CA TYR A 27 6.97 -1.45 -13.11
C TYR A 27 7.74 -1.28 -11.78
N PRO A 28 7.56 -0.20 -10.98
CA PRO A 28 8.17 -0.11 -9.65
C PRO A 28 7.73 -1.23 -8.71
N LEU A 29 6.49 -1.71 -8.82
CA LEU A 29 5.96 -2.76 -7.95
C LEU A 29 6.62 -4.12 -8.20
N VAL A 30 6.98 -4.43 -9.46
CA VAL A 30 7.85 -5.58 -9.77
C VAL A 30 9.30 -5.30 -9.34
N GLU A 31 9.84 -4.12 -9.63
CA GLU A 31 11.24 -3.77 -9.33
C GLU A 31 11.57 -3.83 -7.83
N ILE A 32 10.68 -3.33 -6.97
CA ILE A 32 10.82 -3.38 -5.49
C ILE A 32 10.66 -4.80 -4.95
N LEU A 33 9.71 -5.58 -5.48
CA LEU A 33 9.34 -6.88 -4.92
C LEU A 33 10.23 -8.02 -5.44
N TRP A 34 10.91 -7.80 -6.57
CA TRP A 34 11.91 -8.71 -7.15
C TRP A 34 13.10 -9.03 -6.23
N PRO A 35 13.83 -8.07 -5.63
CA PRO A 35 14.91 -8.39 -4.68
C PRO A 35 14.41 -9.12 -3.44
N LEU A 36 13.20 -8.82 -2.93
CA LEU A 36 12.59 -9.55 -1.81
C LEU A 36 12.32 -11.02 -2.19
N ALA A 37 11.68 -11.29 -3.33
CA ALA A 37 11.45 -12.65 -3.82
C ALA A 37 12.76 -13.40 -4.12
N LYS A 38 13.82 -12.68 -4.52
CA LYS A 38 15.13 -13.23 -4.89
C LYS A 38 16.00 -13.60 -3.69
N GLN A 39 15.79 -13.03 -2.50
CA GLN A 39 16.53 -13.40 -1.29
C GLN A 39 16.40 -14.91 -0.95
N PRO A 40 15.20 -15.47 -0.67
CA PRO A 40 15.05 -16.88 -0.31
C PRO A 40 15.38 -17.85 -1.46
N LEU A 41 15.28 -17.39 -2.72
CA LEU A 41 15.65 -18.22 -3.88
C LEU A 41 17.17 -18.27 -4.13
N ARG A 42 17.93 -17.25 -3.72
CA ARG A 42 19.39 -17.22 -3.92
C ARG A 42 20.11 -18.23 -3.03
N GLU A 43 19.60 -18.49 -1.83
CA GLU A 43 20.11 -19.52 -0.91
C GLU A 43 20.06 -20.93 -1.52
N ARG A 44 19.05 -21.21 -2.36
CA ARG A 44 18.85 -22.52 -3.00
C ARG A 44 19.63 -22.72 -4.32
N LYS A 45 20.56 -21.82 -4.69
CA LYS A 45 21.41 -21.92 -5.91
C LYS A 45 20.64 -22.25 -7.22
N ILE A 46 19.44 -21.71 -7.39
CA ILE A 46 18.54 -22.09 -8.49
C ILE A 46 19.04 -21.58 -9.85
N ARG A 47 18.83 -22.38 -10.92
CA ARG A 47 19.25 -22.09 -12.31
C ARG A 47 18.68 -20.75 -12.83
N ARG A 48 19.49 -19.99 -13.59
CA ARG A 48 19.11 -18.67 -14.17
C ARG A 48 17.78 -18.68 -14.96
N ALA A 49 17.45 -19.76 -15.66
CA ALA A 49 16.20 -19.87 -16.41
C ALA A 49 14.95 -19.82 -15.52
N TYR A 50 15.02 -20.40 -14.31
CA TYR A 50 13.92 -20.36 -13.34
C TYR A 50 13.73 -18.96 -12.75
N ILE A 51 14.82 -18.20 -12.60
CA ILE A 51 14.77 -16.79 -12.18
C ILE A 51 13.93 -15.99 -13.20
N ILE A 52 14.29 -16.03 -14.48
CA ILE A 52 13.54 -15.33 -15.55
C ILE A 52 12.07 -15.79 -15.59
N ALA A 53 11.82 -17.11 -15.54
CA ALA A 53 10.45 -17.64 -15.52
C ALA A 53 9.63 -17.11 -14.33
N LEU A 54 10.23 -17.01 -13.15
CA LEU A 54 9.57 -16.50 -11.95
C LEU A 54 9.29 -15.01 -12.02
N GLU A 55 10.12 -14.21 -12.69
CA GLU A 55 9.87 -12.78 -12.94
C GLU A 55 8.57 -12.59 -13.77
N TYR A 56 8.40 -13.36 -14.84
CA TYR A 56 7.17 -13.37 -15.65
C TYR A 56 5.95 -13.89 -14.87
N VAL A 57 6.09 -15.00 -14.14
CA VAL A 57 5.01 -15.53 -13.28
C VAL A 57 4.61 -14.52 -12.21
N PHE A 58 5.56 -13.79 -11.63
CA PHE A 58 5.29 -12.77 -10.63
C PHE A 58 4.51 -11.59 -11.21
N ARG A 59 4.93 -11.08 -12.38
CA ARG A 59 4.23 -10.03 -13.11
C ARG A 59 2.79 -10.44 -13.49
N PHE A 60 2.60 -11.71 -13.88
CA PHE A 60 1.28 -12.27 -14.20
C PHE A 60 0.40 -12.41 -12.94
N SER A 61 0.98 -12.87 -11.83
CA SER A 61 0.30 -13.02 -10.52
C SER A 61 -0.29 -11.69 -10.03
N ILE A 62 0.44 -10.57 -10.14
CA ILE A 62 -0.06 -9.23 -9.78
C ILE A 62 -1.35 -8.88 -10.56
N VAL A 63 -1.39 -9.17 -11.87
CA VAL A 63 -2.59 -8.93 -12.69
C VAL A 63 -3.74 -9.84 -12.28
N PHE A 64 -3.46 -11.11 -11.96
CA PHE A 64 -4.48 -12.04 -11.48
C PHE A 64 -5.04 -11.67 -10.10
N VAL A 65 -4.22 -11.13 -9.20
CA VAL A 65 -4.70 -10.55 -7.92
C VAL A 65 -5.58 -9.33 -8.18
N ALA A 66 -5.18 -8.42 -9.07
CA ALA A 66 -6.01 -7.26 -9.43
C ALA A 66 -7.35 -7.66 -10.08
N LEU A 67 -7.37 -8.68 -10.95
CA LEU A 67 -8.59 -9.25 -11.52
C LEU A 67 -9.46 -9.95 -10.47
N GLY A 68 -8.86 -10.68 -9.54
CA GLY A 68 -9.58 -11.32 -8.42
C GLY A 68 -10.23 -10.31 -7.47
N ILE A 69 -9.53 -9.22 -7.16
CA ILE A 69 -10.06 -8.07 -6.40
C ILE A 69 -11.23 -7.43 -7.16
N SER A 70 -11.07 -7.17 -8.46
CA SER A 70 -12.12 -6.61 -9.33
C SER A 70 -13.36 -7.51 -9.47
N TRP A 71 -13.20 -8.84 -9.35
CA TRP A 71 -14.32 -9.79 -9.37
C TRP A 71 -15.01 -9.94 -8.01
N LEU A 72 -14.26 -9.82 -6.91
CA LEU A 72 -14.77 -9.96 -5.54
C LEU A 72 -15.51 -8.70 -5.04
N ILE A 73 -15.17 -7.52 -5.58
CA ILE A 73 -15.59 -6.22 -5.04
C ILE A 73 -16.42 -5.46 -6.08
N PRO A 74 -17.77 -5.40 -5.93
CA PRO A 74 -18.60 -4.57 -6.81
C PRO A 74 -18.51 -3.07 -6.49
N ASN A 75 -18.28 -2.71 -5.23
CA ASN A 75 -18.26 -1.32 -4.76
C ASN A 75 -16.82 -0.80 -4.61
N LEU A 76 -16.28 -0.23 -5.69
CA LEU A 76 -14.92 0.34 -5.69
C LEU A 76 -14.82 1.62 -4.85
N ASP A 77 -15.88 2.44 -4.83
CA ASP A 77 -15.89 3.77 -4.20
C ASP A 77 -15.69 3.72 -2.66
N GLU A 78 -16.01 2.59 -2.04
CA GLU A 78 -15.82 2.35 -0.61
C GLU A 78 -14.41 1.82 -0.32
N ILE A 79 -13.90 0.91 -1.15
CA ILE A 79 -12.60 0.27 -0.90
C ILE A 79 -11.40 1.15 -1.28
N ILE A 80 -11.54 2.04 -2.28
CA ILE A 80 -10.49 3.01 -2.65
C ILE A 80 -10.05 3.88 -1.46
N PRO A 81 -10.94 4.61 -0.75
CA PRO A 81 -10.54 5.41 0.42
C PRO A 81 -10.12 4.54 1.60
N LEU A 82 -10.64 3.31 1.75
CA LEU A 82 -10.24 2.42 2.83
C LEU A 82 -8.77 1.95 2.69
N ILE A 83 -8.39 1.47 1.50
CA ILE A 83 -7.00 1.09 1.21
C ILE A 83 -6.11 2.34 1.19
N GLY A 84 -6.61 3.46 0.67
CA GLY A 84 -5.91 4.75 0.66
C GLY A 84 -5.54 5.26 2.05
N VAL A 85 -6.48 5.26 3.01
CA VAL A 85 -6.21 5.69 4.40
C VAL A 85 -5.37 4.65 5.14
N SER A 86 -5.64 3.35 5.00
CA SER A 86 -4.85 2.32 5.70
C SER A 86 -3.39 2.28 5.23
N ALA A 87 -3.13 2.15 3.93
CA ALA A 87 -1.77 2.18 3.41
C ALA A 87 -1.12 3.56 3.57
N GLY A 88 -1.87 4.64 3.33
CA GLY A 88 -1.38 6.01 3.42
C GLY A 88 -0.91 6.38 4.83
N MET A 89 -1.70 6.10 5.86
CA MET A 89 -1.33 6.46 7.25
C MET A 89 -0.23 5.55 7.81
N LEU A 90 -0.17 4.28 7.39
CA LEU A 90 0.97 3.41 7.70
C LEU A 90 2.27 3.92 7.06
N LEU A 91 2.23 4.33 5.78
CA LEU A 91 3.42 4.85 5.08
C LEU A 91 3.80 6.29 5.48
N ALA A 92 2.85 7.11 5.95
CA ALA A 92 3.09 8.51 6.33
C ALA A 92 3.44 8.73 7.80
N LEU A 93 3.01 7.85 8.72
CA LEU A 93 3.28 7.97 10.17
C LEU A 93 4.12 6.81 10.71
N VAL A 94 3.76 5.57 10.39
CA VAL A 94 4.43 4.39 10.98
C VAL A 94 5.78 4.12 10.31
N TRP A 95 5.88 4.26 8.99
CA TRP A 95 7.15 4.09 8.26
C TRP A 95 8.26 5.06 8.69
N PRO A 96 8.06 6.39 8.79
CA PRO A 96 9.11 7.29 9.27
C PRO A 96 9.47 7.02 10.75
N ALA A 97 8.50 6.79 11.64
CA ALA A 97 8.78 6.46 13.05
C ALA A 97 9.57 5.15 13.19
N LEU A 98 9.31 4.13 12.37
CA LEU A 98 10.11 2.90 12.34
C LEU A 98 11.54 3.14 11.83
N LEU A 99 11.73 4.01 10.83
CA LEU A 99 13.07 4.38 10.35
C LEU A 99 13.83 5.21 11.40
N GLU A 100 13.17 6.16 12.06
CA GLU A 100 13.75 6.95 13.16
C GLU A 100 14.20 6.02 14.30
N MET A 101 13.29 5.16 14.78
CA MET A 101 13.59 4.16 15.81
C MET A 101 14.77 3.25 15.44
N VAL A 102 14.83 2.71 14.21
CA VAL A 102 15.89 1.78 13.78
C VAL A 102 17.24 2.47 13.60
N VAL A 103 17.27 3.67 13.01
CA VAL A 103 18.53 4.41 12.80
C VAL A 103 19.11 4.87 14.14
N PHE A 104 18.31 5.49 15.00
CA PHE A 104 18.80 6.02 16.26
C PHE A 104 19.11 4.93 17.30
N LEU A 105 18.60 3.71 17.16
CA LEU A 105 18.95 2.57 18.05
C LEU A 105 20.48 2.34 18.14
N GLN A 106 21.21 2.57 17.04
CA GLN A 106 22.67 2.43 17.03
C GLN A 106 23.37 3.55 17.80
N GLU A 107 22.95 4.81 17.61
CA GLU A 107 23.52 5.96 18.34
C GLU A 107 23.23 5.91 19.84
N TRP A 108 22.00 5.52 20.21
CA TRP A 108 21.56 5.26 21.58
C TRP A 108 22.51 4.35 22.36
N THR A 109 22.85 3.21 21.73
CA THR A 109 23.63 2.14 22.37
C THR A 109 25.03 2.60 22.77
N ALA A 110 25.55 3.66 22.12
CA ALA A 110 26.88 4.22 22.38
C ALA A 110 26.90 5.39 23.38
N ASN A 111 25.78 6.11 23.60
CA ASN A 111 25.84 7.44 24.23
C ASN A 111 24.64 7.73 25.17
N PHE A 112 24.67 7.16 26.37
CA PHE A 112 23.56 7.20 27.32
C PHE A 112 23.25 8.59 27.90
N ARG A 113 22.09 9.15 27.57
CA ARG A 113 21.41 10.19 28.37
C ARG A 113 19.90 9.94 28.41
N THR A 114 19.47 9.12 29.36
CA THR A 114 18.14 8.48 29.48
C THR A 114 16.94 9.42 29.27
N ALA A 115 17.02 10.67 29.74
CA ALA A 115 15.95 11.65 29.62
C ALA A 115 15.64 12.07 28.17
N LYS A 116 16.63 12.11 27.27
CA LYS A 116 16.37 12.32 25.84
C LYS A 116 15.71 11.09 25.22
N LEU A 117 16.18 9.89 25.57
CA LEU A 117 15.64 8.63 25.04
C LEU A 117 14.16 8.48 25.38
N LEU A 118 13.78 8.71 26.64
CA LEU A 118 12.39 8.61 27.06
C LEU A 118 11.44 9.54 26.27
N LEU A 119 11.95 10.71 25.82
CA LEU A 119 11.20 11.61 24.95
C LEU A 119 11.08 11.09 23.51
N TYR A 120 12.18 10.64 22.88
CA TYR A 120 12.14 10.13 21.50
C TYR A 120 11.27 8.87 21.38
N VAL A 121 11.50 7.84 22.21
CA VAL A 121 10.68 6.61 22.18
C VAL A 121 9.22 6.87 22.58
N GLY A 122 8.96 7.84 23.46
CA GLY A 122 7.59 8.27 23.75
C GLY A 122 6.90 8.92 22.56
N LEU A 123 7.66 9.65 21.73
CA LEU A 123 7.18 10.38 20.56
C LEU A 123 7.01 9.46 19.33
N ASP A 124 7.92 8.52 19.11
CA ASP A 124 7.78 7.42 18.14
C ASP A 124 6.53 6.57 18.46
N CYS A 125 6.38 6.17 19.73
CA CYS A 125 5.21 5.43 20.20
C CYS A 125 3.91 6.23 19.98
N PHE A 126 3.93 7.54 20.24
CA PHE A 126 2.80 8.42 19.99
C PHE A 126 2.43 8.51 18.49
N TYR A 127 3.40 8.60 17.58
CA TYR A 127 3.12 8.55 16.14
C TYR A 127 2.56 7.20 15.68
N ILE A 128 3.04 6.08 16.24
CA ILE A 128 2.48 4.75 15.95
C ILE A 128 1.04 4.65 16.45
N VAL A 129 0.75 5.12 17.67
CA VAL A 129 -0.61 5.15 18.24
C VAL A 129 -1.55 6.05 17.42
N LEU A 130 -1.10 7.24 17.00
CA LEU A 130 -1.86 8.10 16.09
C LEU A 130 -2.12 7.41 14.74
N GLY A 131 -1.10 6.77 14.15
CA GLY A 131 -1.25 6.01 12.91
C GLY A 131 -2.35 4.95 13.02
N VAL A 132 -2.30 4.11 14.06
CA VAL A 132 -3.33 3.10 14.31
C VAL A 132 -4.71 3.74 14.55
N PHE A 133 -4.79 4.83 15.31
CA PHE A 133 -6.06 5.55 15.55
C PHE A 133 -6.67 6.11 14.26
N PHE A 134 -5.86 6.67 13.35
CA PHE A 134 -6.32 7.15 12.04
C PHE A 134 -6.79 6.00 11.13
N VAL A 135 -6.13 4.84 11.15
CA VAL A 135 -6.60 3.65 10.41
C VAL A 135 -7.94 3.15 10.98
N VAL A 136 -8.09 3.08 12.30
CA VAL A 136 -9.34 2.64 12.96
C VAL A 136 -10.50 3.60 12.71
N THR A 137 -10.27 4.91 12.78
CA THR A 137 -11.31 5.92 12.50
C THR A 137 -11.69 5.97 11.02
N GLY A 138 -10.72 5.83 10.11
CA GLY A 138 -10.98 5.67 8.67
C GLY A 138 -11.82 4.43 8.34
N LEU A 139 -11.47 3.28 8.93
CA LEU A 139 -12.22 2.02 8.82
C LEU A 139 -13.66 2.18 9.34
N GLN A 140 -13.85 2.81 10.50
CA GLN A 140 -15.19 3.04 11.06
C GLN A 140 -16.03 4.01 10.23
N ALA A 141 -15.44 5.08 9.68
CA ALA A 141 -16.15 6.00 8.80
C ALA A 141 -16.62 5.30 7.52
N ASN A 142 -15.77 4.45 6.95
CA ASN A 142 -16.06 3.67 5.74
C ASN A 142 -17.18 2.63 5.97
N ILE A 143 -17.08 1.83 7.04
CA ILE A 143 -18.12 0.85 7.41
C ILE A 143 -19.46 1.52 7.77
N ARG A 144 -19.45 2.72 8.33
CA ARG A 144 -20.69 3.49 8.56
C ARG A 144 -21.34 3.99 7.27
N ASN A 145 -20.55 4.34 6.26
CA ASN A 145 -21.08 4.71 4.95
C ASN A 145 -21.70 3.50 4.24
N LEU A 146 -21.04 2.33 4.28
CA LEU A 146 -21.59 1.05 3.82
C LEU A 146 -22.98 0.77 4.43
N ILE A 147 -23.06 0.71 5.77
CA ILE A 147 -24.30 0.36 6.50
C ILE A 147 -25.43 1.37 6.26
N ASN A 148 -25.12 2.67 6.15
CA ASN A 148 -26.12 3.68 5.87
C ASN A 148 -26.52 3.69 4.37
N GLY A 149 -25.60 3.35 3.47
CA GLY A 149 -25.80 3.33 2.02
C GLY A 149 -26.81 2.27 1.55
N GLU A 150 -26.93 1.15 2.26
CA GLU A 150 -27.97 0.12 1.99
C GLU A 150 -29.40 0.59 2.33
N THR A 151 -29.61 1.81 2.84
CA THR A 151 -30.92 2.32 3.29
C THR A 151 -31.50 3.46 2.44
N SER A 152 -31.07 3.62 1.18
CA SER A 152 -31.55 4.66 0.25
C SER A 152 -31.82 4.15 -1.16
#